data_AF-R7KWH6-F1
#
_entry.id   AF-R7KWH6-F1
#
_cell.length_a   1.000
_cell.length_b   1.000
_cell.length_c   1.000
_cell.angle_alpha   90.00
_cell.angle_beta   90.00
_cell.angle_gamma   90.00
#
_symmetry.space_group_name_H-M   'P 1'
#
loop_
_entity.id
_entity.type
_entity.pdbx_description
1 polymer ?
#
loop_
_entity_poly.entity_id
_entity_poly.type
_entity_poly.pdbx_seq_one_letter_code
_entity_poly.pdbx_strand_id
1 'polypeptide(L)'
;MKKRFLSSNILLLIWYFLAMVGVKIGDKYLVKGAFKDEWIFMLIPVVTFLLVLFTKKIGKILHLIWLGMWFVTQFLSHEWYTLFGKGFMGNVDSKITYFKDCISLISIEGRYVPDLYHIILHILIIISFIFTAQFCSVSPLPPR
;
A
#
# COMPACT_ATOMS: atom_id res chain seq x y z
N MET A 1 3.02 -7.35 -20.79
CA MET A 1 3.11 -7.89 -19.41
C MET A 1 4.22 -7.24 -18.60
N LYS A 2 5.51 -7.42 -18.96
CA LYS A 2 6.64 -6.84 -18.20
C LYS A 2 6.54 -5.32 -17.98
N LYS A 3 6.18 -4.55 -19.01
CA LYS A 3 6.00 -3.09 -18.88
C LYS A 3 4.94 -2.71 -17.83
N ARG A 4 3.76 -3.35 -17.86
CA ARG A 4 2.66 -3.10 -16.92
C ARG A 4 3.06 -3.43 -15.47
N PHE A 5 3.71 -4.57 -15.27
CA PHE A 5 4.28 -4.99 -13.98
C PHE A 5 5.30 -3.97 -13.44
N LEU A 6 6.25 -3.53 -14.28
CA LEU A 6 7.26 -2.55 -13.87
C LEU A 6 6.62 -1.21 -13.54
N SER A 7 5.76 -0.68 -14.42
CA SER A 7 5.15 0.63 -14.23
C SER A 7 4.26 0.69 -12.98
N SER A 8 3.45 -0.35 -12.72
CA SER A 8 2.57 -0.35 -11.55
C SER A 8 3.37 -0.41 -10.24
N ASN A 9 4.39 -1.26 -10.17
CA ASN A 9 5.18 -1.39 -8.95
C ASN A 9 6.07 -0.17 -8.71
N ILE A 10 6.65 0.43 -9.75
CA ILE A 10 7.39 1.68 -9.62
C ILE A 10 6.47 2.81 -9.14
N LEU A 11 5.26 2.92 -9.73
CA LEU A 11 4.29 3.93 -9.30
C LEU A 11 3.84 3.71 -7.85
N LEU A 12 3.59 2.46 -7.46
CA LEU A 12 3.25 2.10 -6.07
C LEU A 12 4.38 2.48 -5.11
N LEU A 13 5.64 2.19 -5.45
CA LEU A 13 6.79 2.55 -4.63
C LEU A 13 6.96 4.07 -4.50
N ILE A 14 6.82 4.81 -5.60
CA ILE A 14 6.87 6.29 -5.58
C ILE A 14 5.75 6.84 -4.70
N TRP A 15 4.53 6.34 -4.86
CA TRP A 15 3.40 6.77 -4.04
C TRP A 15 3.64 6.47 -2.56
N TYR A 16 4.08 5.25 -2.24
CA TYR A 16 4.35 4.85 -0.86
C TYR A 16 5.48 5.65 -0.21
N PHE A 17 6.48 6.06 -1.00
CA PHE A 17 7.57 6.92 -0.52
C PHE A 17 7.09 8.28 0.00
N LEU A 18 5.95 8.80 -0.48
CA LEU A 18 5.40 10.05 0.01
C LEU A 18 5.08 9.99 1.52
N ALA A 19 4.71 8.82 2.06
CA ALA A 19 4.53 8.63 3.50
C ALA A 19 5.82 8.77 4.31
N MET A 20 7.00 8.60 3.70
CA MET A 20 8.27 8.77 4.40
C MET A 20 8.56 10.26 4.63
N VAL A 21 8.37 11.08 3.60
CA VAL A 21 8.66 12.51 3.67
C VAL A 21 7.52 13.33 4.25
N GLY A 22 6.28 12.87 4.11
CA GLY A 22 5.08 13.65 4.38
C GLY A 22 4.82 14.68 3.29
N VAL A 23 3.57 14.83 2.88
CA VAL A 23 3.19 15.77 1.81
C VAL A 23 1.98 16.56 2.26
N LYS A 24 2.05 17.88 2.13
CA LYS A 24 0.97 18.82 2.45
C LYS A 24 0.49 19.50 1.17
N ILE A 25 -0.83 19.69 1.04
CA ILE A 25 -1.46 20.44 -0.05
C ILE A 25 -2.31 21.53 0.59
N GLY A 26 -1.84 22.78 0.50
CA GLY A 26 -2.41 23.91 1.24
C GLY A 26 -2.33 23.66 2.74
N ASP A 27 -3.48 23.69 3.41
CA ASP A 27 -3.56 23.52 4.86
C ASP A 27 -3.76 22.07 5.31
N LYS A 28 -4.02 21.13 4.40
CA LYS A 28 -4.24 19.72 4.72
C LYS A 28 -3.08 18.82 4.32
N TYR A 29 -2.91 17.73 5.05
CA TYR A 29 -1.94 16.70 4.69
C TYR A 29 -2.52 15.78 3.61
N LEU A 30 -1.79 15.57 2.51
CA LEU A 30 -2.05 14.40 1.66
C LEU A 30 -1.68 13.14 2.46
N VAL A 31 -0.50 13.16 3.09
CA VAL A 31 -0.02 12.11 3.99
C VAL A 31 0.91 12.73 5.04
N LYS A 32 0.79 12.29 6.30
CA LYS A 32 1.72 12.69 7.37
C LYS A 32 3.02 11.87 7.24
N GLY A 33 4.16 12.52 7.44
CA GLY A 33 5.46 11.85 7.36
C GLY A 33 5.68 10.91 8.54
N ALA A 34 6.06 9.66 8.26
CA ALA A 34 6.22 8.60 9.25
C ALA A 34 7.59 7.90 9.19
N PHE A 35 8.61 8.53 8.61
CA PHE A 35 9.92 7.89 8.39
C PHE A 35 10.51 7.22 9.63
N LYS A 36 10.47 7.89 10.80
CA LYS A 36 11.06 7.35 12.04
C LYS A 36 10.42 6.04 12.49
N ASP A 37 9.13 5.88 12.20
CA ASP A 37 8.32 4.76 12.68
C ASP A 37 8.19 3.65 11.62
N GLU A 38 8.24 4.02 10.32
CA GLU A 38 7.84 3.13 9.23
C GLU A 38 8.92 2.85 8.16
N TRP A 39 10.14 3.38 8.29
CA TRP A 39 11.18 3.22 7.25
C TRP A 39 11.47 1.76 6.86
N ILE A 40 11.36 0.83 7.82
CA ILE A 40 11.60 -0.60 7.56
C ILE A 40 10.50 -1.21 6.67
N PHE A 41 9.25 -0.75 6.83
CA PHE A 41 8.13 -1.18 6.01
C PHE A 41 8.22 -0.65 4.58
N MET A 42 8.91 0.48 4.35
CA MET A 42 9.27 0.96 3.01
C MET A 42 10.35 0.12 2.32
N LEU A 43 11.27 -0.47 3.09
CA LEU A 43 12.38 -1.25 2.52
C LEU A 43 11.93 -2.60 1.97
N ILE A 44 10.97 -3.27 2.62
CA ILE A 44 10.47 -4.59 2.20
C ILE A 44 9.86 -4.61 0.78
N PRO A 45 8.94 -3.70 0.38
CA PRO A 45 8.41 -3.68 -0.98
C PRO A 45 9.50 -3.39 -2.02
N VAL A 46 10.50 -2.56 -1.69
CA VAL A 46 11.65 -2.31 -2.57
C VAL A 46 12.48 -3.58 -2.76
N VAL A 47 12.86 -4.26 -1.67
CA VAL A 47 13.65 -5.50 -1.73
C VAL A 47 12.90 -6.60 -2.47
N THR A 48 11.63 -6.83 -2.14
CA THR A 48 10.84 -7.86 -2.82
C THR A 48 10.65 -7.55 -4.30
N PHE A 49 10.47 -6.28 -4.69
CA PHE A 49 10.41 -5.88 -6.09
C PHE A 49 11.74 -6.13 -6.81
N LEU A 50 12.87 -5.75 -6.21
CA LEU A 50 14.21 -6.02 -6.77
C LEU A 50 14.46 -7.53 -6.92
N LEU A 51 14.04 -8.34 -5.94
CA LEU A 51 14.14 -9.80 -6.04
C LEU A 51 13.42 -10.37 -7.27
N VAL A 52 12.30 -9.78 -7.71
CA VAL A 52 11.63 -10.18 -8.96
C VAL A 52 12.51 -9.93 -10.19
N LEU A 53 13.35 -8.88 -10.16
CA LEU A 53 14.22 -8.52 -11.28
C LEU A 53 15.44 -9.44 -11.40
N PHE A 54 15.97 -9.91 -10.26
CA PHE A 54 17.20 -10.71 -10.22
C PHE A 54 16.96 -12.22 -10.08
N THR A 55 15.76 -12.65 -9.69
CA THR A 55 15.46 -14.07 -9.45
C THR A 55 14.32 -14.55 -10.35
N LYS A 56 14.30 -15.85 -10.67
CA LYS A 56 13.33 -16.44 -11.60
C LYS A 56 11.93 -16.54 -10.97
N LYS A 57 11.61 -17.68 -10.36
CA LYS A 57 10.27 -17.99 -9.83
C LYS A 57 10.10 -17.54 -8.37
N ILE A 58 11.17 -17.58 -7.58
CA ILE A 58 11.11 -17.33 -6.13
C ILE A 58 10.74 -15.86 -5.82
N GLY A 59 11.40 -14.88 -6.44
CA GLY A 59 11.12 -13.46 -6.19
C GLY A 59 9.71 -13.06 -6.61
N LYS A 60 9.21 -13.63 -7.73
CA LYS A 60 7.83 -13.47 -8.19
C LYS A 60 6.81 -13.89 -7.14
N ILE A 61 7.00 -15.07 -6.54
CA ILE A 61 6.10 -15.59 -5.50
C ILE A 61 6.19 -14.73 -4.24
N LEU A 62 7.42 -14.43 -3.77
CA LEU A 62 7.63 -13.63 -2.56
C LEU A 62 7.01 -12.23 -2.68
N HIS A 63 7.19 -11.58 -3.83
CA HIS A 63 6.62 -10.26 -4.05
C HIS A 63 5.09 -10.29 -4.15
N LEU A 64 4.50 -11.33 -4.74
CA LEU A 64 3.05 -11.50 -4.77
C LEU A 64 2.47 -11.72 -3.36
N ILE A 65 3.12 -12.56 -2.55
CA ILE A 65 2.76 -12.77 -1.14
C ILE A 65 2.86 -11.45 -0.38
N TRP A 66 3.94 -10.68 -0.58
CA TRP A 66 4.11 -9.38 0.04
C TRP A 66 2.99 -8.39 -0.31
N LEU A 67 2.68 -8.22 -1.61
CA LEU A 67 1.58 -7.35 -2.05
C LEU A 67 0.23 -7.78 -1.46
N GLY A 68 -0.02 -9.10 -1.36
CA GLY A 68 -1.22 -9.64 -0.73
C GLY A 68 -1.30 -9.34 0.77
N MET A 69 -0.21 -9.59 1.51
CA MET A 69 -0.14 -9.26 2.94
C MET A 69 -0.28 -7.76 3.18
N TRP A 70 0.37 -6.93 2.36
CA TRP A 70 0.30 -5.48 2.45
C TRP A 70 -1.11 -4.97 2.20
N PHE A 71 -1.82 -5.50 1.20
CA PHE A 71 -3.22 -5.17 0.99
C PHE A 71 -4.09 -5.50 2.21
N VAL A 72 -3.92 -6.69 2.79
CA VAL A 72 -4.69 -7.12 3.97
C VAL A 72 -4.39 -6.21 5.17
N THR A 73 -3.13 -5.90 5.44
CA THR A 73 -2.77 -5.04 6.57
C THR A 73 -3.31 -3.62 6.40
N GLN A 74 -3.26 -3.07 5.18
CA GLN A 74 -3.87 -1.77 4.88
C GLN A 74 -5.39 -1.81 5.03
N PHE A 75 -6.06 -2.85 4.53
CA PHE A 75 -7.49 -3.03 4.69
C PHE A 75 -7.93 -3.09 6.16
N LEU A 76 -7.22 -3.88 6.97
CA LEU A 76 -7.48 -4.00 8.41
C LEU A 76 -7.17 -2.70 9.16
N SER A 77 -6.20 -1.93 8.66
CA SER A 77 -5.85 -0.64 9.21
C SER A 77 -6.91 0.41 8.91
N HIS A 78 -7.51 0.44 7.71
CA HIS A 78 -8.32 1.57 7.30
C HIS A 78 -9.81 1.25 7.11
N GLU A 79 -10.15 0.45 6.10
CA GLU A 79 -11.53 0.16 5.70
C GLU A 79 -12.29 -0.63 6.76
N TRP A 80 -11.60 -1.50 7.49
CA TRP A 80 -12.20 -2.26 8.58
C TRP A 80 -12.85 -1.34 9.63
N TYR A 81 -12.16 -0.25 10.00
CA TYR A 81 -12.67 0.72 10.96
C TYR A 81 -13.92 1.42 10.44
N THR A 82 -13.96 1.73 9.14
CA THR A 82 -15.11 2.36 8.49
C THR A 82 -16.33 1.44 8.48
N LEU A 83 -16.13 0.17 8.13
CA LEU A 83 -17.20 -0.81 7.99
C LEU A 83 -17.79 -1.21 9.34
N PHE A 84 -16.93 -1.54 10.30
CA PHE A 84 -17.34 -2.16 11.56
C PHE A 84 -17.39 -1.21 12.76
N GLY A 85 -16.91 0.03 12.62
CA GLY A 85 -16.89 0.99 13.73
C GLY A 85 -15.99 0.58 14.89
N LYS A 86 -15.09 -0.39 14.68
CA LYS A 86 -14.13 -0.89 15.67
C LYS A 86 -12.84 -1.31 14.98
N GLY A 87 -11.74 -1.28 15.72
CA GLY A 87 -10.39 -1.44 15.19
C GLY A 87 -9.67 -2.71 15.60
N PHE A 88 -8.74 -3.17 14.77
CA PHE A 88 -7.75 -4.19 15.13
C PHE A 88 -6.41 -3.60 15.59
N MET A 89 -6.07 -2.39 15.14
CA MET A 89 -4.76 -1.74 15.34
C MET A 89 -4.91 -0.40 16.07
N GLY A 90 -5.51 -0.44 17.26
CA GLY A 90 -5.82 0.74 18.09
C GLY A 90 -7.30 1.11 18.10
N ASN A 91 -7.67 2.10 18.91
CA ASN A 91 -9.06 2.56 19.04
C ASN A 91 -9.45 3.52 17.90
N VAL A 92 -10.76 3.75 17.74
CA VAL A 92 -11.31 4.57 16.66
C VAL A 92 -11.00 6.06 16.85
N ASP A 93 -11.15 6.58 18.07
CA ASP A 93 -11.01 8.02 18.36
C ASP A 93 -9.58 8.54 18.15
N SER A 94 -8.58 7.78 18.59
CA SER A 94 -7.17 8.08 18.34
C SER A 94 -6.87 8.07 16.85
N LYS A 95 -7.49 7.18 16.09
CA LYS A 95 -7.31 7.10 14.63
C LYS A 95 -7.95 8.30 13.93
N ILE A 96 -9.20 8.64 14.27
CA ILE A 96 -9.86 9.86 13.76
C ILE A 96 -9.01 11.08 14.07
N THR A 97 -8.53 11.21 15.30
CA THR A 97 -7.68 12.33 15.74
C THR A 97 -6.37 12.40 14.96
N TYR A 98 -5.72 11.26 14.72
CA TYR A 98 -4.46 11.20 13.96
C TYR A 98 -4.65 11.68 12.51
N PHE A 99 -5.74 11.27 11.85
CA PHE A 99 -5.99 11.57 10.44
C PHE A 99 -6.88 12.82 10.20
N LYS A 100 -7.30 13.54 11.24
CA LYS A 100 -8.25 14.67 11.12
C LYS A 100 -7.78 15.79 10.18
N ASP A 101 -6.47 16.00 10.08
CA ASP A 101 -5.86 17.04 9.25
C ASP A 101 -5.51 16.53 7.83
N CYS A 102 -5.79 15.27 7.53
CA CYS A 102 -5.57 14.70 6.21
C CYS A 102 -6.70 15.06 5.24
N ILE A 103 -6.42 14.97 3.94
CA ILE A 103 -7.42 15.17 2.89
C ILE A 103 -8.38 13.98 2.91
N SER A 104 -9.56 14.17 3.51
CA SER A 104 -10.65 13.18 3.42
C SER A 104 -11.57 13.49 2.25
N LEU A 105 -12.05 12.44 1.58
CA LEU A 105 -13.07 12.55 0.54
C LEU A 105 -14.48 12.67 1.14
N ILE A 106 -14.74 11.99 2.25
CA ILE A 106 -16.02 11.99 2.97
C ILE A 106 -15.78 11.98 4.48
N SER A 107 -16.70 12.55 5.26
CA SER A 107 -16.64 12.52 6.72
C SER A 107 -17.95 11.99 7.26
N ILE A 108 -17.88 11.04 8.18
CA ILE A 108 -19.04 10.45 8.85
C ILE A 108 -18.81 10.60 10.35
N GLU A 109 -19.76 11.23 11.05
CA GLU A 109 -19.66 11.46 12.49
C GLU A 109 -19.51 10.12 13.24
N GLY A 110 -18.56 10.07 14.19
CA GLY A 110 -18.28 8.87 14.98
C GLY A 110 -17.63 7.72 14.20
N ARG A 111 -17.25 7.89 12.92
CA ARG A 111 -16.56 6.86 12.13
C ARG A 111 -15.25 7.35 11.56
N TYR A 112 -14.25 6.48 11.60
CA TYR A 112 -13.04 6.66 10.82
C TYR A 112 -13.31 6.32 9.35
N VAL A 113 -12.89 7.22 8.46
CA VAL A 113 -12.85 7.00 7.01
C VAL A 113 -11.40 7.18 6.53
N PRO A 114 -10.84 6.26 5.72
CA PRO A 114 -9.53 6.44 5.11
C PRO A 114 -9.41 7.77 4.36
N ASP A 115 -8.24 8.41 4.48
CA ASP A 115 -7.93 9.62 3.71
C ASP A 115 -7.63 9.29 2.23
N LEU A 116 -7.55 10.32 1.40
CA LEU A 116 -7.31 10.20 -0.04
C LEU A 116 -6.03 9.42 -0.36
N TYR A 117 -4.97 9.60 0.44
CA TYR A 117 -3.70 8.94 0.21
C TYR A 117 -3.80 7.43 0.37
N HIS A 118 -4.43 6.97 1.46
CA HIS A 118 -4.59 5.54 1.70
C HIS A 118 -5.51 4.92 0.65
N ILE A 119 -6.62 5.57 0.28
CA ILE A 119 -7.50 5.09 -0.81
C ILE A 119 -6.72 4.85 -2.11
N ILE A 120 -5.88 5.81 -2.51
CA ILE A 120 -5.05 5.65 -3.71
C ILE A 120 -4.01 4.54 -3.52
N LEU A 121 -3.41 4.44 -2.32
CA LEU A 121 -2.45 3.38 -1.99
C LEU A 121 -3.08 1.99 -2.16
N HIS A 122 -4.28 1.73 -1.65
CA HIS A 122 -4.98 0.45 -1.83
C HIS A 122 -5.22 0.12 -3.30
N ILE A 123 -5.66 1.10 -4.10
CA ILE A 123 -5.88 0.92 -5.54
C ILE A 123 -4.57 0.54 -6.22
N LEU A 124 -3.47 1.23 -5.91
CA LEU A 124 -2.15 0.92 -6.48
C LEU A 124 -1.62 -0.45 -6.06
N ILE A 125 -1.88 -0.89 -4.83
CA ILE A 125 -1.54 -2.24 -4.38
C ILE A 125 -2.33 -3.29 -5.17
N ILE A 126 -3.65 -3.11 -5.33
CA ILE A 126 -4.49 -4.05 -6.10
C ILE A 126 -4.03 -4.14 -7.56
N ILE A 127 -3.81 -3.00 -8.21
CA ILE A 127 -3.32 -2.96 -9.60
C ILE A 127 -1.96 -3.67 -9.72
N SER A 128 -1.05 -3.39 -8.79
CA SER A 128 0.28 -4.00 -8.77
C SER A 128 0.21 -5.51 -8.51
N PHE A 129 -0.69 -5.95 -7.64
CA PHE A 129 -0.94 -7.37 -7.38
C PHE A 129 -1.44 -8.07 -8.64
N ILE A 130 -2.46 -7.53 -9.31
CA ILE A 130 -3.03 -8.10 -10.54
C ILE A 130 -1.96 -8.19 -11.63
N PHE A 131 -1.22 -7.11 -11.90
CA PHE A 131 -0.20 -7.12 -12.95
C PHE A 131 1.00 -8.00 -12.60
N THR A 132 1.35 -8.14 -11.32
CA THR A 132 2.36 -9.10 -10.86
C THR A 132 1.86 -10.53 -11.08
N ALA A 133 0.64 -10.86 -10.67
CA ALA A 133 0.05 -12.18 -10.87
C ALA A 133 0.03 -12.57 -12.36
N GLN A 134 -0.43 -11.67 -13.24
CA GLN A 134 -0.44 -11.92 -14.67
C GLN A 134 0.99 -12.04 -15.26
N PHE A 135 1.97 -11.30 -14.75
CA PHE A 135 3.37 -11.44 -15.16
C PHE A 135 3.95 -12.81 -14.73
N CYS A 136 3.54 -13.32 -13.58
CA CYS A 136 3.91 -14.66 -13.10
C CYS A 136 3.33 -15.77 -13.99
N SER A 137 2.07 -15.65 -14.42
CA SER A 137 1.39 -16.67 -15.23
C SER A 137 1.95 -16.85 -16.65
N VAL A 138 2.60 -15.83 -17.22
CA VAL A 138 3.08 -15.83 -18.63
C VAL A 138 4.54 -16.30 -18.76
N SER A 139 5.17 -16.77 -17.68
CA SER A 139 6.55 -17.28 -17.72
C SER A 139 6.55 -18.82 -17.64
N PRO A 140 6.54 -19.58 -18.76
CA PRO A 140 6.61 -21.03 -18.68
C PRO A 140 7.96 -21.45 -18.07
N LEU A 141 7.94 -22.56 -17.34
CA LEU A 141 9.15 -23.25 -16.92
C LEU A 141 9.98 -23.58 -18.17
N PRO A 142 11.31 -23.37 -18.18
CA PRO A 142 12.13 -24.05 -19.17
C PRO A 142 11.91 -25.57 -19.02
N PRO A 143 11.80 -26.33 -20.12
CA PRO A 143 11.70 -27.78 -20.03
C PRO A 143 12.91 -28.33 -19.25
N ARG A 144 12.65 -29.33 -18.40
CA ARG A 144 13.71 -30.08 -17.70
C ARG A 144 14.56 -30.85 -18.69
#